data_AF-A0A925NRH7-F1
#
_entry.id   AF-A0A925NRH7-F1
#
_cell.length_a   1.000
_cell.length_b   1.000
_cell.length_c   1.000
_cell.angle_alpha   90.00
_cell.angle_beta   90.00
_cell.angle_gamma   90.00
#
_symmetry.space_group_name_H-M   'P 1'
#
loop_
_entity.id
_entity.type
_entity.pdbx_description
1 polymer ?
#
loop_
_entity_poly.entity_id
_entity_poly.type
_entity_poly.pdbx_seq_one_letter_code
_entity_poly.pdbx_strand_id
1 'polypeptide(L)'
;MMNQLIGEVLSSTGECSRRGGGIFGRMVFGLLAAGLLLGSGVPSVKGADVVKTMNPSADAYVRSGFSARKNFGNEATLELQSSTVEGTGEGYLKFAVAGMDPTLSKARLRVYAKLSSAGSVPVLVRSVVRSDWLEKEIKWREKPEHIKTVGSLDVVGVSYAWYELDVTEFLRSELAGGAKDVTFALLLGEGSTRKVSIKS
;
A
#
# COMPACT_ATOMS: atom_id res chain seq x y z
N MET A 1 6.20 14.73 8.30
CA MET A 1 5.02 14.34 7.50
C MET A 1 5.41 13.03 6.88
N MET A 2 4.84 11.92 7.36
CA MET A 2 5.33 10.57 7.05
C MET A 2 4.60 9.94 5.87
N ASN A 3 5.29 9.08 5.13
CA ASN A 3 4.68 8.28 4.05
C ASN A 3 3.57 7.36 4.60
N GLN A 4 2.59 7.00 3.75
CA GLN A 4 1.42 6.26 4.21
C GLN A 4 1.01 5.16 3.24
N LEU A 5 0.61 4.01 3.79
CA LEU A 5 -0.10 2.96 3.06
C LEU A 5 -1.55 2.93 3.55
N ILE A 6 -2.50 3.10 2.64
CA ILE A 6 -3.93 3.17 2.95
C ILE A 6 -4.63 1.96 2.33
N GLY A 7 -5.26 1.12 3.13
CA GLY A 7 -6.14 0.04 2.67
C GLY A 7 -7.60 0.34 3.02
N GLU A 8 -8.52 0.00 2.12
CA GLU A 8 -9.97 0.19 2.28
C GLU A 8 -10.65 -1.16 2.04
N VAL A 9 -11.54 -1.59 2.94
CA VAL A 9 -12.35 -2.80 2.80
C VAL A 9 -13.81 -2.39 2.61
N LEU A 10 -14.37 -2.63 1.43
CA LEU A 10 -15.80 -2.46 1.21
C LEU A 10 -16.53 -3.67 1.82
N SER A 11 -17.22 -3.45 2.92
CA SER A 11 -18.17 -4.43 3.48
C SER A 11 -19.38 -4.54 2.55
N SER A 12 -19.35 -5.46 1.57
CA SER A 12 -20.56 -5.83 0.83
C SER A 12 -21.32 -6.92 1.58
N THR A 13 -22.34 -6.53 2.36
CA THR A 13 -23.30 -7.48 2.90
C THR A 13 -24.30 -7.80 1.80
N GLY A 14 -24.13 -8.96 1.18
CA GLY A 14 -25.01 -9.46 0.13
C GLY A 14 -26.42 -9.74 0.63
N GLU A 15 -27.43 -9.33 -0.15
CA GLU A 15 -28.77 -9.90 -0.03
C GLU A 15 -28.74 -11.33 -0.56
N CYS A 16 -28.83 -12.30 0.36
CA CYS A 16 -29.10 -13.70 0.04
C CYS A 16 -30.55 -13.82 -0.48
N SER A 17 -30.76 -13.65 -1.79
CA SER A 17 -32.05 -13.92 -2.43
C SER A 17 -32.28 -15.44 -2.53
N ARG A 18 -32.67 -16.05 -1.40
CA ARG A 18 -33.13 -17.46 -1.36
C ARG A 18 -34.59 -17.51 -1.84
N ARG A 19 -34.83 -17.44 -3.16
CA ARG A 19 -36.11 -17.86 -3.74
C ARG A 19 -36.16 -19.39 -3.79
N GLY A 20 -36.48 -20.00 -2.66
CA GLY A 20 -36.87 -21.40 -2.59
C GLY A 20 -38.33 -21.55 -3.04
N GLY A 21 -38.56 -22.38 -4.06
CA GLY A 21 -39.88 -22.89 -4.39
C GLY A 21 -40.30 -24.02 -3.43
N GLY A 22 -41.61 -24.29 -3.38
CA GLY A 22 -42.15 -25.59 -2.96
C GLY A 22 -42.97 -25.64 -1.67
N ILE A 23 -44.28 -25.50 -1.81
CA ILE A 23 -45.41 -26.28 -1.24
C ILE A 23 -45.37 -26.97 0.15
N PHE A 24 -46.55 -26.88 0.81
CA PHE A 24 -47.16 -27.72 1.87
C PHE A 24 -46.96 -27.39 3.38
N GLY A 25 -48.09 -27.13 4.08
CA GLY A 25 -48.20 -27.28 5.53
C GLY A 25 -49.22 -26.34 6.20
N ARG A 26 -50.49 -26.78 6.33
CA ARG A 26 -51.60 -26.06 6.98
C ARG A 26 -51.35 -25.91 8.48
N MET A 27 -51.53 -24.71 9.04
CA MET A 27 -51.88 -24.56 10.46
C MET A 27 -52.85 -23.38 10.61
N VAL A 28 -54.08 -23.72 11.03
CA VAL A 28 -55.15 -22.78 11.33
C VAL A 28 -54.95 -22.27 12.75
N PHE A 29 -54.81 -20.95 12.94
CA PHE A 29 -55.17 -20.28 14.19
C PHE A 29 -55.75 -18.91 13.82
N GLY A 30 -57.06 -18.76 14.03
CA GLY A 30 -57.73 -17.47 13.92
C GLY A 30 -57.51 -16.65 15.18
N LEU A 31 -57.24 -15.36 15.02
CA LEU A 31 -57.80 -14.31 15.87
C LEU A 31 -57.71 -12.98 15.13
N LEU A 32 -58.82 -12.26 15.15
CA LEU A 32 -59.03 -10.92 14.64
C LEU A 32 -58.03 -9.94 15.31
N ALA A 33 -57.17 -9.28 14.53
CA ALA A 33 -56.56 -8.00 14.90
C ALA A 33 -56.12 -7.27 13.63
N ALA A 34 -56.93 -6.30 13.19
CA ALA A 34 -56.52 -5.26 12.27
C ALA A 34 -55.51 -4.36 13.01
N GLY A 35 -54.22 -4.61 12.78
CA GLY A 35 -53.12 -3.83 13.35
C GLY A 35 -52.05 -3.66 12.29
N LEU A 36 -51.97 -2.45 11.74
CA LEU A 36 -50.93 -1.98 10.84
C LEU A 36 -49.55 -2.18 11.49
N LEU A 37 -48.91 -3.32 11.26
CA LEU A 37 -47.51 -3.52 11.62
C LEU A 37 -46.65 -2.95 10.50
N LEU A 38 -46.24 -1.71 10.76
CA LEU A 38 -45.23 -0.91 10.08
C LEU A 38 -44.14 -1.81 9.48
N GLY A 39 -43.92 -1.66 8.17
CA GLY A 39 -42.79 -2.30 7.50
C GLY A 39 -41.51 -1.98 8.25
N SER A 40 -40.89 -3.00 8.83
CA SER A 40 -39.52 -2.93 9.30
C SER A 40 -38.62 -2.87 8.06
N GLY A 41 -38.58 -1.70 7.42
CA GLY A 41 -37.45 -1.28 6.64
C GLY A 41 -36.29 -1.15 7.62
N VAL A 42 -35.62 -2.26 7.91
CA VAL A 42 -34.31 -2.21 8.54
C VAL A 42 -33.50 -1.30 7.62
N PRO A 43 -33.04 -0.12 8.07
CA PRO A 43 -32.16 0.67 7.24
C PRO A 43 -30.98 -0.25 6.93
N SER A 44 -30.80 -0.57 5.65
CA SER A 44 -29.57 -1.20 5.19
C SER A 44 -28.46 -0.22 5.54
N VAL A 45 -27.84 -0.42 6.70
CA VAL A 45 -26.67 0.32 7.12
C VAL A 45 -25.60 -0.12 6.12
N LYS A 46 -25.48 0.67 5.06
CA LYS A 46 -24.39 0.57 4.09
C LYS A 46 -23.11 0.47 4.92
N GLY A 47 -22.47 -0.69 4.89
CA GLY A 47 -21.32 -0.98 5.75
C GLY A 47 -20.33 0.17 5.68
N ALA A 48 -19.93 0.69 6.83
CA ALA A 48 -18.95 1.77 6.87
C ALA A 48 -17.68 1.28 6.16
N ASP A 49 -17.18 2.05 5.20
CA ASP A 49 -15.89 1.78 4.58
C ASP A 49 -14.82 1.89 5.67
N VAL A 50 -14.16 0.77 5.97
CA VAL A 50 -13.11 0.75 6.98
C VAL A 50 -11.81 1.12 6.27
N VAL A 51 -11.43 2.39 6.42
CA VAL A 51 -10.16 2.92 5.94
C VAL A 51 -9.08 2.68 7.01
N LYS A 52 -8.05 1.90 6.67
CA LYS A 52 -6.89 1.65 7.53
C LYS A 52 -5.66 2.34 6.94
N THR A 53 -5.16 3.35 7.63
CA THR A 53 -3.90 4.02 7.30
C THR A 53 -2.76 3.47 8.15
N MET A 54 -1.64 3.15 7.51
CA MET A 54 -0.44 2.62 8.15
C MET A 54 0.78 3.46 7.73
N ASN A 55 1.62 3.79 8.71
CA ASN A 55 2.91 4.43 8.45
C ASN A 55 3.96 3.33 8.19
N PRO A 56 5.08 3.63 7.50
CA PRO A 56 6.17 2.69 7.37
C PRO A 56 6.69 2.30 8.77
N SER A 57 6.93 1.01 8.97
CA SER A 57 7.54 0.47 10.18
C SER A 57 9.06 0.57 10.17
N ALA A 58 9.65 0.68 8.98
CA ALA A 58 11.05 1.01 8.76
C ALA A 58 11.22 1.68 7.40
N ASP A 59 12.13 2.64 7.33
CA ASP A 59 12.52 3.29 6.10
C ASP A 59 14.02 3.53 6.05
N ALA A 60 14.65 3.22 4.92
CA ALA A 60 16.06 3.44 4.73
C ALA A 60 16.38 3.58 3.26
N TYR A 61 17.46 4.29 2.93
CA TYR A 61 17.99 4.28 1.58
C TYR A 61 19.41 3.74 1.55
N VAL A 62 19.75 3.13 0.42
CA VAL A 62 21.09 2.64 0.14
C VAL A 62 21.62 3.37 -1.07
N ARG A 63 22.93 3.62 -1.10
CA ARG A 63 23.58 4.27 -2.22
C ARG A 63 24.81 3.49 -2.64
N SER A 64 24.98 3.29 -3.94
CA SER A 64 26.14 2.62 -4.53
C SER A 64 27.37 3.53 -4.53
N GLY A 65 28.51 3.02 -5.01
CA GLY A 65 29.78 3.76 -5.05
C GLY A 65 30.47 3.83 -3.69
N PHE A 66 31.13 4.95 -3.39
CA PHE A 66 31.88 5.16 -2.13
C PHE A 66 31.00 5.06 -0.87
N SER A 67 29.69 5.30 -1.02
CA SER A 67 28.71 5.19 0.07
C SER A 67 28.11 3.80 0.23
N ALA A 68 28.56 2.80 -0.53
CA ALA A 68 28.01 1.43 -0.49
C ALA A 68 28.13 0.72 0.87
N ARG A 69 29.01 1.21 1.75
CA ARG A 69 29.19 0.71 3.12
C ARG A 69 28.48 1.55 4.19
N LYS A 70 27.89 2.68 3.80
CA LYS A 70 27.15 3.55 4.73
C LYS A 70 25.71 3.05 4.81
N ASN A 71 25.17 3.12 6.02
CA ASN A 71 23.75 3.01 6.24
C ASN A 71 23.16 4.42 6.38
N PHE A 72 21.99 4.63 5.78
CA PHE A 72 21.24 5.87 5.85
C PHE A 72 19.83 5.71 6.43
N GLY A 73 19.57 4.64 7.19
CA GLY A 73 18.28 4.43 7.85
C GLY A 73 17.86 5.51 8.84
N ASN A 74 18.81 6.32 9.35
CA ASN A 74 18.51 7.38 10.31
C ASN A 74 18.28 8.76 9.66
N GLU A 75 18.33 8.85 8.32
CA GLU A 75 18.17 10.12 7.59
C GLU A 75 16.70 10.50 7.47
N ALA A 76 16.37 11.77 7.74
CA ALA A 76 14.99 12.26 7.66
C ALA A 76 14.48 12.40 6.20
N THR A 77 15.31 12.10 5.21
CA THR A 77 14.98 12.18 3.79
C THR A 77 15.71 11.07 3.03
N LEU A 78 14.95 10.30 2.28
CA LEU A 78 15.45 9.23 1.41
C LEU A 78 15.81 9.86 0.05
N GLU A 79 17.05 9.68 -0.39
CA GLU A 79 17.50 10.18 -1.68
C GLU A 79 17.60 9.06 -2.71
N LEU A 80 16.78 9.15 -3.76
CA LEU A 80 16.88 8.28 -4.92
C LEU A 80 17.69 8.97 -6.02
N GLN A 81 18.55 8.21 -6.67
CA GLN A 81 19.32 8.67 -7.82
C GLN A 81 19.66 7.48 -8.73
N SER A 82 19.83 7.72 -10.03
CA SER A 82 20.28 6.68 -10.97
C SER A 82 21.25 7.31 -11.94
N SER A 83 22.47 7.53 -11.45
CA SER A 83 23.56 8.18 -12.20
C SER A 83 24.66 7.16 -12.46
N THR A 84 25.16 7.16 -13.70
CA THR A 84 26.35 6.39 -14.08
C THR A 84 27.64 6.89 -13.42
N VAL A 85 27.66 8.15 -12.97
CA VAL A 85 28.83 8.81 -12.36
C VAL A 85 28.71 8.83 -10.83
N GLU A 86 27.56 9.27 -10.31
CA GLU A 86 27.33 9.47 -8.87
C GLU A 86 26.85 8.21 -8.13
N GLY A 87 26.56 7.15 -8.89
CA GLY A 87 25.99 5.89 -8.42
C GLY A 87 24.46 5.89 -8.37
N THR A 88 23.92 4.75 -7.93
CA THR A 88 22.48 4.47 -7.83
C THR A 88 22.07 4.52 -6.37
N GLY A 89 20.98 5.21 -6.07
CA GLY A 89 20.35 5.32 -4.77
C GLY A 89 18.96 4.69 -4.81
N GLU A 90 18.71 3.76 -3.91
CA GLU A 90 17.44 3.01 -3.80
C GLU A 90 16.87 3.22 -2.41
N GLY A 91 15.57 3.51 -2.32
CA GLY A 91 14.85 3.68 -1.06
C GLY A 91 14.05 2.42 -0.74
N TYR A 92 13.96 2.08 0.53
CA TYR A 92 13.22 0.93 1.02
C TYR A 92 12.21 1.42 2.05
N LEU A 93 10.94 1.05 1.85
CA LEU A 93 9.85 1.31 2.79
C LEU A 93 9.25 -0.03 3.20
N LYS A 94 9.31 -0.34 4.49
CA LYS A 94 8.67 -1.52 5.08
C LYS A 94 7.37 -1.13 5.75
N PHE A 95 6.33 -1.93 5.53
CA PHE A 95 5.02 -1.77 6.17
C PHE A 95 4.64 -3.08 6.86
N ALA A 96 4.26 -2.98 8.14
CA ALA A 96 3.65 -4.09 8.86
C ALA A 96 2.18 -4.22 8.42
N VAL A 97 1.88 -5.24 7.62
CA VAL A 97 0.52 -5.51 7.09
C VAL A 97 -0.22 -6.56 7.92
N ALA A 98 0.37 -7.01 9.03
CA ALA A 98 -0.23 -7.97 9.94
C ALA A 98 -1.64 -7.52 10.39
N GLY A 99 -2.64 -8.39 10.19
CA GLY A 99 -4.02 -8.09 10.52
C GLY A 99 -4.72 -7.14 9.55
N MET A 100 -4.21 -6.97 8.32
CA MET A 100 -5.02 -6.49 7.20
C MET A 100 -5.91 -7.60 6.66
N ASP A 101 -7.12 -7.23 6.28
CA ASP A 101 -8.06 -8.16 5.68
C ASP A 101 -7.63 -8.45 4.22
N PRO A 102 -7.42 -9.72 3.83
CA PRO A 102 -7.07 -10.07 2.45
C PRO A 102 -8.18 -9.71 1.45
N THR A 103 -9.39 -9.38 1.89
CA THR A 103 -10.52 -8.92 1.07
C THR A 103 -10.54 -7.41 0.81
N LEU A 104 -9.45 -6.69 1.15
CA LEU A 104 -9.30 -5.26 0.87
C LEU A 104 -9.72 -4.91 -0.56
N SER A 105 -10.57 -3.90 -0.69
CA SER A 105 -11.15 -3.44 -1.95
C SER A 105 -10.23 -2.49 -2.70
N LYS A 106 -9.50 -1.64 -1.96
CA LYS A 106 -8.49 -0.74 -2.51
C LYS A 106 -7.29 -0.67 -1.57
N ALA A 107 -6.09 -0.51 -2.13
CA ALA A 107 -4.92 -0.09 -1.38
C ALA A 107 -4.08 0.89 -2.18
N ARG A 108 -3.66 1.97 -1.52
CA ARG A 108 -2.88 3.06 -2.10
C ARG A 108 -1.63 3.31 -1.29
N LEU A 109 -0.48 3.27 -1.95
CA LEU A 109 0.79 3.73 -1.40
C LEU A 109 0.93 5.23 -1.69
N ARG A 110 1.07 6.04 -0.64
CA ARG A 110 1.31 7.48 -0.70
C ARG A 110 2.74 7.80 -0.36
N VAL A 111 3.42 8.48 -1.28
CA VAL A 111 4.82 8.89 -1.14
C VAL A 111 4.90 10.40 -1.22
N TYR A 112 5.60 11.03 -0.27
CA TYR A 112 5.80 12.48 -0.25
C TYR A 112 7.18 12.83 -0.82
N ALA A 113 7.23 13.22 -2.09
CA ALA A 113 8.47 13.34 -2.86
C ALA A 113 8.61 14.70 -3.55
N LYS A 114 9.85 15.06 -3.90
CA LYS A 114 10.19 16.18 -4.78
C LYS A 114 11.38 15.84 -5.68
N LEU A 115 11.55 16.57 -6.78
CA LEU A 115 12.78 16.54 -7.58
C LEU A 115 13.81 17.56 -7.13
N SER A 116 15.08 17.29 -7.43
CA SER A 116 16.17 18.25 -7.28
C SER A 116 16.11 19.42 -8.27
N SER A 117 15.43 19.24 -9.41
CA SER A 117 15.32 20.23 -10.49
C SER A 117 14.03 20.02 -11.28
N ALA A 118 13.54 21.04 -11.98
CA ALA A 118 12.33 20.94 -12.79
C ALA A 118 12.39 19.79 -13.83
N GLY A 119 11.24 19.17 -14.07
CA GLY A 119 11.07 18.04 -14.97
C GLY A 119 10.13 16.98 -14.39
N SER A 120 10.21 15.78 -14.97
CA SER A 120 9.55 14.56 -14.51
C SER A 120 10.58 13.44 -14.43
N VAL A 121 10.50 12.61 -13.39
CA VAL A 121 11.32 11.39 -13.26
C VAL A 121 10.41 10.22 -12.88
N PRO A 122 10.44 9.11 -13.64
CA PRO A 122 9.73 7.91 -13.27
C PRO A 122 10.44 7.20 -12.11
N VAL A 123 9.74 7.06 -10.99
CA VAL A 123 10.11 6.26 -9.83
C VAL A 123 9.42 4.90 -9.96
N LEU A 124 10.20 3.85 -10.17
CA LEU A 124 9.73 2.47 -10.18
C LEU A 124 9.57 1.99 -8.74
N VAL A 125 8.42 1.40 -8.44
CA VAL A 125 8.15 0.74 -7.16
C VAL A 125 8.21 -0.76 -7.40
N ARG A 126 9.17 -1.43 -6.76
CA ARG A 126 9.38 -2.87 -6.85
C ARG A 126 9.13 -3.55 -5.52
N SER A 127 8.61 -4.77 -5.55
CA SER A 127 8.53 -5.64 -4.39
C SER A 127 9.88 -6.27 -4.11
N VAL A 128 10.10 -6.55 -2.84
CA VAL A 128 11.34 -7.10 -2.31
C VAL A 128 11.04 -8.46 -1.70
N VAL A 129 11.95 -9.43 -1.87
CA VAL A 129 11.80 -10.73 -1.18
C VAL A 129 11.75 -10.47 0.32
N ARG A 130 10.81 -11.13 1.00
CA ARG A 130 10.63 -11.00 2.45
C ARG A 130 11.99 -11.17 3.12
N SER A 131 12.48 -10.06 3.65
CA SER A 131 13.80 -9.98 4.26
C SER A 131 13.61 -9.34 5.62
N ASP A 132 14.26 -9.94 6.61
CA ASP A 132 14.31 -9.45 7.98
C ASP A 132 15.27 -8.27 8.10
N TRP A 133 15.29 -7.41 7.07
CA TRP A 133 16.23 -6.31 7.00
C TRP A 133 15.93 -5.32 8.13
N LEU A 134 16.99 -4.97 8.84
CA LEU A 134 16.94 -4.00 9.92
C LEU A 134 17.34 -2.64 9.35
N GLU A 135 16.54 -1.63 9.65
CA GLU A 135 16.76 -0.23 9.26
C GLU A 135 18.19 0.25 9.57
N LYS A 136 18.75 -0.26 10.67
CA LYS A 136 20.08 0.09 11.17
C LYS A 136 21.23 -0.73 10.56
N GLU A 137 20.93 -1.72 9.72
CA GLU A 137 21.94 -2.62 9.18
C GLU A 137 21.97 -2.67 7.65
N ILE A 138 20.94 -2.17 6.97
CA ILE A 138 20.87 -2.22 5.51
C ILE A 138 22.00 -1.40 4.85
N LYS A 139 22.78 -2.06 4.00
CA LYS A 139 23.84 -1.47 3.16
C LYS A 139 23.63 -1.88 1.72
N TRP A 140 24.26 -1.17 0.78
CA TRP A 140 24.13 -1.48 -0.65
C TRP A 140 24.42 -2.95 -1.00
N ARG A 141 25.40 -3.57 -0.33
CA ARG A 141 25.80 -4.98 -0.56
C ARG A 141 24.85 -6.00 0.07
N GLU A 142 24.14 -5.61 1.11
CA GLU A 142 23.21 -6.45 1.89
C GLU A 142 21.76 -6.11 1.54
N LYS A 143 21.56 -5.35 0.46
CA LYS A 143 20.25 -4.87 0.08
C LYS A 143 19.38 -6.05 -0.35
N PRO A 144 18.11 -6.08 0.05
CA PRO A 144 17.20 -7.13 -0.39
C PRO A 144 17.03 -7.16 -1.92
N GLU A 145 16.92 -8.37 -2.47
CA GLU A 145 16.69 -8.60 -3.90
C GLU A 145 15.28 -8.16 -4.31
N HIS A 146 15.19 -7.47 -5.45
CA HIS A 146 13.92 -7.05 -6.03
C HIS A 146 13.31 -8.18 -6.84
N ILE A 147 12.03 -8.50 -6.61
CA ILE A 147 11.34 -9.58 -7.33
C ILE A 147 10.54 -9.04 -8.50
N LYS A 148 9.54 -8.19 -8.21
CA LYS A 148 8.53 -7.79 -9.18
C LYS A 148 8.35 -6.28 -9.19
N THR A 149 8.15 -5.69 -10.36
CA THR A 149 7.71 -4.30 -10.44
C THR A 149 6.21 -4.23 -10.11
N VAL A 150 5.88 -3.49 -9.06
CA VAL A 150 4.49 -3.26 -8.61
C VAL A 150 3.86 -2.15 -9.45
N GLY A 151 4.61 -1.10 -9.74
CA GLY A 151 4.17 0.01 -10.59
C GLY A 151 5.22 1.10 -10.74
N SER A 152 4.81 2.23 -11.30
CA SER A 152 5.65 3.41 -11.47
C SER A 152 4.90 4.68 -11.09
N LEU A 153 5.64 5.64 -10.53
CA LEU A 153 5.17 6.95 -10.10
C LEU A 153 5.95 8.03 -10.85
N ASP A 154 5.28 8.95 -11.52
CA ASP A 154 5.94 10.09 -12.15
C ASP A 154 6.03 11.26 -11.17
N VAL A 155 7.23 11.45 -10.59
CA VAL A 155 7.47 12.58 -9.69
C VAL A 155 7.78 13.81 -10.52
N VAL A 156 7.01 14.88 -10.31
CA VAL A 156 7.05 16.12 -11.08
C VAL A 156 7.29 17.34 -10.20
N GLY A 157 8.21 18.20 -10.65
CA GLY A 157 8.47 19.48 -9.99
C GLY A 157 9.37 19.38 -8.75
N VAL A 158 9.71 20.56 -8.20
CA VAL A 158 10.71 20.73 -7.14
C VAL A 158 10.11 20.96 -5.74
N SER A 159 8.79 21.06 -5.67
CA SER A 159 8.02 21.18 -4.43
C SER A 159 7.58 19.80 -3.97
N TYR A 160 7.53 19.59 -2.66
CA TYR A 160 7.03 18.32 -2.13
C TYR A 160 5.54 18.15 -2.44
N ALA A 161 5.21 17.03 -3.06
CA ALA A 161 3.85 16.65 -3.41
C ALA A 161 3.58 15.20 -3.02
N TRP A 162 2.29 14.87 -2.85
CA TRP A 162 1.84 13.50 -2.62
C TRP A 162 1.67 12.79 -3.95
N TYR A 163 2.31 11.64 -4.08
CA TYR A 163 2.14 10.72 -5.20
C TYR A 163 1.47 9.46 -4.69
N GLU A 164 0.42 9.01 -5.38
CA GLU A 164 -0.34 7.82 -5.02
C GLU A 164 -0.13 6.72 -6.06
N LEU A 165 0.15 5.50 -5.60
CA LEU A 165 0.18 4.31 -6.43
C LEU A 165 -0.86 3.31 -5.93
N ASP A 166 -1.68 2.77 -6.83
CA ASP A 166 -2.56 1.64 -6.50
C ASP A 166 -1.72 0.36 -6.36
N VAL A 167 -1.77 -0.24 -5.17
CA VAL A 167 -1.05 -1.47 -4.82
C VAL A 167 -2.02 -2.58 -4.38
N THR A 168 -3.31 -2.44 -4.74
CA THR A 168 -4.41 -3.31 -4.31
C THR A 168 -4.14 -4.78 -4.63
N GLU A 169 -3.86 -5.09 -5.90
CA GLU A 169 -3.64 -6.47 -6.35
C GLU A 169 -2.40 -7.08 -5.70
N PHE A 170 -1.35 -6.28 -5.56
CA PHE A 170 -0.11 -6.71 -4.93
C PHE A 170 -0.32 -7.06 -3.46
N LEU A 171 -0.93 -6.18 -2.67
CA LEU A 171 -1.21 -6.47 -1.25
C LEU A 171 -2.15 -7.65 -1.06
N ARG A 172 -3.18 -7.81 -1.90
CA ARG A 172 -4.04 -9.00 -1.84
C ARG A 172 -3.24 -10.29 -2.03
N SER A 173 -2.33 -10.31 -3.01
CA SER A 173 -1.49 -11.48 -3.28
C SER A 173 -0.55 -11.80 -2.11
N GLU A 174 0.07 -10.78 -1.50
CA GLU A 174 0.95 -10.94 -0.35
C GLU A 174 0.20 -11.39 0.91
N LEU A 175 -0.98 -10.82 1.18
CA LEU A 175 -1.82 -11.21 2.31
C LEU A 175 -2.41 -12.61 2.16
N ALA A 176 -2.83 -13.00 0.95
CA ALA A 176 -3.22 -14.38 0.65
C ALA A 176 -2.05 -15.37 0.86
N GLY A 177 -0.82 -14.92 0.63
CA GLY A 177 0.42 -15.65 0.96
C GLY A 177 0.82 -15.59 2.43
N GLY A 178 0.01 -14.99 3.32
CA GLY A 178 0.28 -14.91 4.75
C GLY A 178 1.41 -13.94 5.14
N ALA A 179 1.70 -12.93 4.31
CA ALA A 179 2.70 -11.92 4.63
C ALA A 179 2.31 -11.11 5.88
N LYS A 180 3.27 -10.95 6.80
CA LYS A 180 3.14 -10.07 7.97
C LYS A 180 3.73 -8.69 7.71
N ASP A 181 4.73 -8.64 6.85
CA ASP A 181 5.42 -7.43 6.43
C ASP A 181 5.53 -7.40 4.91
N VAL A 182 5.41 -6.21 4.34
CA VAL A 182 5.63 -5.93 2.92
C VAL A 182 6.69 -4.85 2.80
N THR A 183 7.68 -5.07 1.92
CA THR A 183 8.73 -4.09 1.64
C THR A 183 8.63 -3.63 0.19
N PHE A 184 8.63 -2.32 -0.01
CA PHE A 184 8.70 -1.67 -1.32
C PHE A 184 10.07 -1.04 -1.51
N ALA A 185 10.74 -1.39 -2.60
CA ALA A 185 11.93 -0.71 -3.09
C ALA A 185 11.53 0.35 -4.12
N LEU A 186 12.00 1.58 -3.91
CA LEU A 186 11.84 2.70 -4.83
C LEU A 186 13.16 2.95 -5.52
N LEU A 187 13.12 2.99 -6.85
CA LEU A 187 14.28 3.17 -7.71
C LEU A 187 13.93 4.06 -8.89
N LEU A 188 14.90 4.83 -9.38
CA LEU A 188 14.69 5.66 -10.57
C LEU A 188 14.95 4.85 -11.83
N GLY A 189 14.24 5.19 -12.91
CA GLY A 189 14.62 4.75 -14.25
C GLY A 189 16.09 5.09 -14.56
N GLU A 190 16.77 4.20 -15.29
CA GLU A 190 18.19 4.36 -15.61
C GLU A 190 18.49 5.69 -16.33
N GLY A 191 19.64 6.29 -15.99
CA GLY A 191 20.14 7.48 -16.67
C GLY A 191 19.54 8.82 -16.23
N SER A 192 18.86 8.86 -15.09
CA SER A 192 18.37 10.13 -14.53
C SER A 192 19.51 10.98 -13.97
N THR A 193 19.72 12.17 -14.53
CA THR A 193 20.59 13.20 -13.95
C THR A 193 19.97 13.89 -12.75
N ARG A 194 18.68 13.64 -12.49
CA ARG A 194 17.88 14.26 -11.42
C ARG A 194 17.78 13.32 -10.22
N LYS A 195 17.80 13.90 -9.04
CA LYS A 195 17.59 13.19 -7.77
C LYS A 195 16.15 13.37 -7.32
N VAL A 196 15.60 12.35 -6.67
CA VAL A 196 14.30 12.41 -6.00
C VAL A 196 14.53 12.37 -4.50
N SER A 197 14.01 13.36 -3.79
CA SER A 197 14.04 13.40 -2.32
C SER A 197 12.67 13.04 -1.80
N ILE A 198 12.60 11.99 -0.97
CA ILE A 198 11.37 11.51 -0.33
C ILE A 198 11.49 11.78 1.16
N LYS A 199 10.48 12.40 1.75
CA LYS A 199 10.42 12.58 3.21
C LYS A 199 10.10 11.25 3.88
N SER A 200 10.83 10.93 4.95
CA SER A 200 10.50 9.84 5.89
C SER A 200 9.22 10.20 6.67
#